data_AF-A0A0K8UCU9-F1
#
_entry.id   AF-A0A0K8UCU9-F1
#
_cell.length_a   1.000
_cell.length_b   1.000
_cell.length_c   1.000
_cell.angle_alpha   90.00
_cell.angle_beta   90.00
_cell.angle_gamma   90.00
#
_symmetry.space_group_name_H-M   'P 1'
#
loop_
_entity.id
_entity.type
_entity.pdbx_description
1 polymer ?
#
loop_
_entity_poly.entity_id
_entity_poly.type
_entity_poly.pdbx_seq_one_letter_code
_entity_poly.pdbx_strand_id
1 'polypeptide(L)'
;FLKEQKTNSWNSVQNYYSNFNTTGMQPHIPPICRANDIIAFTRLRIGHTMATHSHLLNGSNRPRCEFCTYPSLTVKHLLDECTRFSATRNALFDEKPISN
;
A
#
# COMPACT_ATOMS: atom_id res chain seq x y z
N PHE A 1 0.77 -23.83 -20.24
CA PHE A 1 1.30 -23.07 -21.40
C PHE A 1 1.12 -21.54 -21.32
N LEU A 2 0.02 -20.91 -21.74
CA LEU A 2 -0.06 -19.41 -21.75
C LEU A 2 -0.08 -18.76 -20.36
N LYS A 3 -0.77 -19.37 -19.38
CA LYS A 3 -0.76 -18.90 -17.98
C LYS A 3 0.65 -18.99 -17.37
N GLU A 4 1.36 -20.07 -17.69
CA GLU A 4 2.69 -20.41 -17.21
C GLU A 4 3.76 -19.45 -17.75
N GLN A 5 3.68 -19.07 -19.03
CA GLN A 5 4.54 -18.04 -19.60
C GLN A 5 4.29 -16.65 -18.98
N LYS A 6 3.04 -16.30 -18.67
CA LYS A 6 2.71 -15.06 -17.93
C LYS A 6 3.30 -15.05 -16.52
N THR A 7 3.20 -16.16 -15.79
CA THR A 7 3.77 -16.25 -14.44
C THR A 7 5.30 -16.16 -14.46
N ASN A 8 5.96 -16.83 -15.41
CA ASN A 8 7.42 -16.76 -15.55
C ASN A 8 7.92 -15.36 -15.93
N SER A 9 7.16 -14.63 -16.77
CA SER A 9 7.44 -13.22 -17.08
C SER A 9 7.15 -12.29 -15.91
N TRP A 10 6.20 -12.59 -15.02
CA TRP A 10 5.93 -11.75 -13.85
C TRP A 10 7.03 -11.87 -12.82
N ASN A 11 7.51 -13.08 -12.57
CA ASN A 11 8.59 -13.36 -11.62
C ASN A 11 9.94 -12.80 -12.07
N SER A 12 10.13 -12.54 -13.38
CA SER A 12 11.35 -11.92 -13.91
C SER A 12 11.36 -10.39 -13.79
N VAL A 13 10.21 -9.75 -13.60
CA VAL A 13 10.10 -8.28 -13.51
C VAL A 13 10.37 -7.84 -12.06
N GLN A 14 11.57 -7.33 -11.82
CA GLN A 14 11.98 -6.71 -10.55
C GLN A 14 11.41 -5.28 -10.41
N ASN A 15 10.08 -5.11 -10.43
CA ASN A 15 9.44 -3.81 -10.19
C ASN A 15 8.92 -3.70 -8.75
N TYR A 16 8.79 -2.48 -8.21
CA TYR A 16 8.35 -2.27 -6.82
C TYR A 16 6.95 -2.84 -6.53
N TYR A 17 6.10 -2.92 -7.56
CA TYR A 17 4.74 -3.45 -7.44
C TYR A 17 4.71 -4.98 -7.22
N SER A 18 5.72 -5.73 -7.69
CA SER A 18 5.79 -7.19 -7.48
C SER A 18 5.92 -7.56 -6.00
N ASN A 19 6.47 -6.67 -5.16
CA ASN A 19 6.49 -6.82 -3.70
C ASN A 19 5.08 -6.89 -3.08
N PHE A 20 4.09 -6.25 -3.71
CA PHE A 20 2.70 -6.21 -3.21
C PHE A 20 1.75 -7.11 -3.99
N ASN A 21 2.15 -7.56 -5.17
CA ASN A 21 1.43 -8.51 -6.01
C ASN A 21 2.35 -9.67 -6.41
N THR A 22 2.75 -10.46 -5.43
CA THR A 22 3.71 -11.58 -5.62
C THR A 22 3.20 -12.66 -6.56
N THR A 23 1.87 -12.78 -6.72
CA THR A 23 1.26 -13.80 -7.59
C THR A 23 1.07 -13.34 -9.03
N GLY A 24 1.21 -12.03 -9.29
CA GLY A 24 0.95 -11.46 -10.62
C GLY A 24 -0.49 -11.56 -11.09
N MET A 25 -1.40 -11.97 -10.20
CA MET A 25 -2.82 -12.04 -10.51
C MET A 25 -3.42 -10.64 -10.49
N GLN A 26 -4.38 -10.42 -11.38
CA GLN A 26 -5.18 -9.20 -11.33
C GLN A 26 -5.98 -9.20 -10.01
N PRO A 27 -5.99 -8.09 -9.25
CA PRO A 27 -6.81 -8.01 -8.05
C PRO A 27 -8.29 -8.14 -8.43
N HIS A 28 -9.01 -8.98 -7.70
CA HIS A 28 -10.46 -9.07 -7.83
C HIS A 28 -11.08 -7.81 -7.20
N ILE A 29 -11.68 -6.97 -8.04
CA ILE A 29 -12.29 -5.72 -7.64
C ILE A 29 -13.82 -5.88 -7.73
N PRO A 30 -14.56 -5.76 -6.62
CA PRO A 30 -16.01 -5.80 -6.66
C PRO A 30 -16.59 -4.72 -7.60
N PRO A 31 -17.63 -5.02 -8.40
CA PRO A 31 -18.23 -4.05 -9.32
C PRO A 31 -18.81 -2.80 -8.63
N ILE A 32 -19.07 -2.90 -7.32
CA ILE A 32 -19.55 -1.82 -6.47
C ILE A 32 -18.49 -0.76 -6.17
N CYS A 33 -17.20 -1.06 -6.38
CA CYS A 33 -16.12 -0.14 -6.08
C CYS A 33 -16.01 0.93 -7.17
N ARG A 34 -15.97 2.20 -6.76
CA ARG A 34 -15.77 3.32 -7.70
C ARG A 34 -14.34 3.30 -8.21
N ALA A 35 -14.16 3.69 -9.48
CA ALA A 35 -12.84 3.80 -10.12
C ALA A 35 -11.84 4.63 -9.28
N ASN A 36 -12.31 5.74 -8.69
CA ASN A 36 -11.47 6.61 -7.87
C ASN A 36 -10.98 5.93 -6.59
N ASP A 37 -11.80 5.12 -5.94
CA ASP A 37 -11.42 4.39 -4.72
C ASP A 37 -10.37 3.32 -5.06
N ILE A 38 -10.53 2.63 -6.19
CA ILE A 38 -9.58 1.64 -6.70
C ILE A 38 -8.22 2.30 -6.99
N ILE A 39 -8.22 3.46 -7.65
CA ILE A 39 -7.00 4.22 -7.98
C ILE A 39 -6.32 4.68 -6.68
N ALA A 40 -7.07 5.24 -5.74
CA ALA A 40 -6.55 5.69 -4.46
C ALA A 40 -5.91 4.53 -3.69
N PHE A 41 -6.62 3.41 -3.56
CA PHE A 41 -6.12 2.21 -2.89
C PHE A 41 -4.86 1.64 -3.54
N THR A 42 -4.83 1.60 -4.88
CA THR A 42 -3.66 1.13 -5.63
C THR A 42 -2.45 2.02 -5.37
N ARG A 43 -2.60 3.35 -5.43
CA ARG A 43 -1.52 4.31 -5.12
C ARG A 43 -1.04 4.17 -3.68
N LEU A 44 -1.95 4.00 -2.73
CA LEU A 44 -1.61 3.80 -1.31
C LEU A 44 -0.79 2.53 -1.12
N ARG A 45 -1.18 1.40 -1.73
CA ARG A 45 -0.46 0.11 -1.61
C ARG A 45 1.01 0.21 -2.03
N ILE A 46 1.30 0.98 -3.09
CA ILE A 46 2.68 1.20 -3.54
C ILE A 46 3.34 2.44 -2.94
N GLY A 47 2.72 3.08 -1.95
CA GLY A 47 3.33 4.23 -1.28
C GLY A 47 3.40 5.52 -2.13
N HIS A 48 2.56 5.66 -3.15
CA HIS A 48 2.52 6.82 -4.06
C HIS A 48 1.60 7.92 -3.52
N THR A 49 1.99 8.53 -2.41
CA THR A 49 1.40 9.78 -1.91
C THR A 49 2.43 10.90 -1.99
N MET A 50 1.98 12.16 -2.04
CA MET A 50 2.91 13.30 -2.04
C MET A 50 3.84 13.29 -0.82
N ALA A 51 3.32 12.99 0.38
CA ALA A 51 4.11 12.97 1.60
C ALA A 51 5.18 11.87 1.61
N THR A 52 4.88 10.70 1.04
CA THR A 52 5.77 9.54 1.11
C THR A 52 6.64 9.36 -0.13
N HIS A 53 6.29 9.94 -1.27
CA HIS A 53 6.96 9.71 -2.56
C HIS A 53 7.75 10.91 -3.09
N SER A 54 7.45 12.14 -2.62
CA SER A 54 8.13 13.36 -3.08
C SER A 54 9.66 13.29 -2.95
N HIS A 55 10.17 12.65 -1.90
CA HIS A 55 11.61 12.53 -1.68
C HIS A 55 12.35 11.79 -2.80
N LEU A 56 11.69 10.83 -3.47
CA LEU A 56 12.24 10.11 -4.61
C LEU A 56 12.32 11.01 -5.85
N LEU A 57 11.30 11.84 -6.07
CA LEU A 57 11.25 12.79 -7.20
C LEU A 57 12.31 13.89 -7.04
N ASN A 58 12.54 14.33 -5.81
CA ASN A 58 13.45 15.42 -5.50
C ASN A 58 14.88 14.93 -5.19
N GLY A 59 15.14 13.62 -5.21
CA GLY A 59 16.45 13.05 -4.85
C GLY A 59 16.89 13.36 -3.41
N SER A 60 15.92 13.56 -2.51
CA SER A 60 16.17 13.96 -1.12
C SER A 60 16.07 12.76 -0.16
N ASN A 61 16.52 12.95 1.07
CA ASN A 61 16.40 11.94 2.11
C ASN A 61 14.92 11.63 2.39
N ARG A 62 14.62 10.37 2.70
CA ARG A 62 13.29 9.96 3.12
C ARG A 62 12.87 10.78 4.35
N PRO A 63 11.67 11.41 4.34
CA PRO A 63 11.21 12.21 5.47
C PRO A 63 10.98 11.33 6.71
N ARG A 64 11.17 11.93 7.88
CA ARG A 64 10.79 11.31 9.17
C ARG A 64 9.30 11.51 9.41
N CYS A 65 8.71 10.68 10.28
CA CYS A 65 7.35 10.91 10.70
C CYS A 65 7.28 12.16 11.59
N GLU A 66 6.38 13.09 11.29
CA GLU A 66 6.15 14.30 12.10
C GLU A 66 5.25 14.01 13.32
N PHE A 67 4.57 12.86 13.31
CA PHE A 67 3.57 12.50 14.31
C PHE A 67 4.10 11.59 15.41
N CYS A 68 5.26 10.96 15.22
CA CYS A 68 5.88 10.06 16.19
C CYS A 68 7.39 9.97 15.99
N THR A 69 8.08 9.19 16.82
CA THR A 69 9.55 9.05 16.79
C THR A 69 10.08 8.15 15.67
N TYR A 70 9.22 7.59 14.82
CA TYR A 70 9.63 6.66 13.78
C TYR A 70 10.44 7.35 12.67
N PRO A 71 11.60 6.79 12.27
CA PRO A 71 12.57 7.49 11.43
C PRO A 71 12.21 7.53 9.94
N SER A 72 11.17 6.83 9.48
CA SER A 72 10.83 6.74 8.06
C SER A 72 9.34 6.88 7.82
N LEU A 73 8.96 7.96 7.15
CA LEU A 73 7.59 8.19 6.72
C LEU A 73 7.27 7.30 5.51
N THR A 74 6.35 6.36 5.70
CA THR A 74 5.80 5.49 4.65
C THR A 74 4.29 5.37 4.80
N VAL A 75 3.59 4.92 3.75
CA VAL A 75 2.13 4.69 3.84
C VAL A 75 1.82 3.60 4.87
N LYS A 76 2.58 2.50 4.87
CA LYS A 76 2.48 1.44 5.89
C LYS A 76 2.65 2.01 7.30
N HIS A 77 3.63 2.89 7.48
CA HIS A 77 3.82 3.54 8.77
C HIS A 77 2.57 4.33 9.17
N LEU A 78 2.07 5.23 8.32
CA LEU A 78 0.90 6.06 8.64
C LEU A 78 -0.37 5.22 8.91
N LEU A 79 -0.64 4.22 8.06
CA LEU A 79 -1.90 3.49 8.04
C LEU A 79 -1.93 2.25 8.94
N ASP A 80 -0.79 1.67 9.31
CA ASP A 80 -0.76 0.41 10.07
C ASP A 80 0.06 0.51 11.38
N GLU A 81 1.15 1.28 11.40
CA GLU A 81 2.16 1.19 12.48
C GLU A 81 2.21 2.43 13.37
N CYS A 82 1.82 3.60 12.88
CA CYS A 82 2.04 4.87 13.56
C CYS A 82 1.24 4.94 14.84
N THR A 83 1.93 5.18 15.95
CA THR A 83 1.33 5.23 17.29
C THR A 83 0.36 6.39 17.45
N ARG A 84 0.57 7.50 16.73
CA ARG A 84 -0.35 8.64 16.76
C ARG A 84 -1.74 8.29 16.24
N PHE A 85 -1.83 7.40 15.25
CA PHE A 85 -3.08 7.02 14.60
C PHE A 85 -3.67 5.71 15.13
N SER A 86 -3.10 5.12 16.18
CA SER A 86 -3.60 3.86 16.75
C SER A 86 -5.06 3.96 17.18
N ALA A 87 -5.42 5.01 17.93
CA ALA A 87 -6.79 5.24 18.39
C ALA A 87 -7.77 5.38 17.23
N THR A 88 -7.38 6.07 16.14
CA THR A 88 -8.20 6.21 14.94
C THR A 88 -8.39 4.89 14.22
N ARG A 89 -7.35 4.07 14.08
CA ARG A 89 -7.45 2.73 13.49
C ARG A 89 -8.38 1.85 14.30
N ASN A 90 -8.18 1.81 15.61
CA ASN A 90 -9.03 1.06 16.53
C ASN A 90 -10.49 1.50 16.39
N ALA A 91 -10.78 2.81 16.42
CA ALA A 91 -12.15 3.30 16.24
C ALA A 91 -12.79 2.94 14.89
N LEU A 92 -12.01 2.85 13.81
CA LEU A 92 -12.52 2.51 12.47
C LEU A 92 -12.64 1.00 12.22
N PHE A 93 -11.82 0.18 12.88
CA PHE A 93 -11.68 -1.26 12.60
C PHE A 93 -12.16 -2.16 13.74
N ASP A 94 -12.34 -1.66 14.96
CA ASP A 94 -12.85 -2.44 16.09
C ASP A 94 -14.39 -2.57 16.08
N GLU A 95 -15.10 -1.98 15.11
CA GLU A 95 -16.52 -2.27 14.88
C GLU A 95 -16.71 -3.62 14.16
N LYS A 96 -16.81 -4.64 15.02
CA LYS A 96 -17.19 -6.06 14.84
C LYS A 96 -16.05 -7.05 14.61
N PRO A 97 -15.84 -8.01 15.56
CA PRO A 97 -15.22 -9.26 15.19
C PRO A 97 -16.13 -9.96 14.17
N ILE A 98 -15.53 -10.44 13.08
CA ILE A 98 -16.17 -11.41 12.19
C ILE A 98 -16.39 -12.67 13.05
N SER A 99 -17.60 -12.82 13.58
CA SER A 99 -18.05 -14.08 14.17
C SER A 99 -18.07 -15.13 13.06
N ASN A 100 -17.25 -16.17 13.21
CA ASN A 100 -17.31 -17.41 12.45
C ASN A 100 -18.67 -18.09 12.57
#